data_AF-A0A125QSR7-F1
#
_entry.id   AF-A0A125QSR7-F1
#
_cell.length_a   1.000
_cell.length_b   1.000
_cell.length_c   1.000
_cell.angle_alpha   90.00
_cell.angle_beta   90.00
_cell.angle_gamma   90.00
#
_symmetry.space_group_name_H-M   'P 1'
#
loop_
_entity.id
_entity.type
_entity.pdbx_description
1 polymer ?
#
loop_
_entity_poly.entity_id
_entity_poly.type
_entity_poly.pdbx_seq_one_letter_code
_entity_poly.pdbx_strand_id
1 'polypeptide(L)'
;MGLFTSKIAAGVVLGSFTLAGAGLVFTGTGTLQQATDFVKEAGSKLTQFEGNEKTLVSKINTLRDSANSKINEANSIITGKKAEINKLNENIKSMTSEKDNLTADIASLKQDITGLQANLKDSNTNLEATRTALNTKTNEYNSKVAELNATKEKIANYEGLLKYAEQKAEEADKLVAQLEKEIQKANAEVKAHGEAVNSVKEQTKNDQPLSQKELDALDTTLKDVNSGAAETKPTATGEGSTK
;
A
#
# COMPACT_ATOMS: atom_id res chain seq x y z
N MET A 1 17.86 8.70 -103.43
CA MET A 1 18.79 9.13 -104.50
C MET A 1 19.09 7.93 -105.40
N GLY A 2 18.11 7.52 -106.21
CA GLY A 2 18.27 6.47 -107.22
C GLY A 2 18.87 7.07 -108.49
N LEU A 3 19.94 6.45 -108.98
CA LEU A 3 20.69 6.84 -110.17
C LEU A 3 19.84 6.61 -111.44
N PHE A 4 19.33 7.68 -112.04
CA PHE A 4 18.88 7.65 -113.43
C PHE A 4 20.10 7.86 -114.33
N THR A 5 20.71 6.78 -114.82
CA THR A 5 21.77 6.84 -115.83
C THR A 5 21.14 6.93 -117.22
N SER A 6 21.02 8.14 -117.74
CA SER A 6 20.54 8.40 -119.10
C SER A 6 21.65 8.06 -120.11
N LYS A 7 21.46 7.00 -120.91
CA LYS A 7 22.18 6.81 -122.16
C LYS A 7 21.22 7.12 -123.31
N ILE A 8 21.30 8.36 -123.82
CA ILE A 8 20.60 8.77 -125.03
C ILE A 8 21.46 8.32 -126.22
N ALA A 9 21.10 7.21 -126.85
CA ALA A 9 21.67 6.79 -128.12
C ALA A 9 20.81 7.38 -129.26
N ALA A 10 21.36 8.36 -129.97
CA ALA A 10 20.75 8.97 -131.14
C ALA A 10 21.02 8.10 -132.39
N GLY A 11 19.99 7.42 -132.89
CA GLY A 11 20.00 6.75 -134.20
C GLY A 11 19.02 7.44 -135.14
N VAL A 12 19.53 8.15 -136.15
CA VAL A 12 18.74 8.76 -137.22
C VAL A 12 18.73 7.80 -138.41
N VAL A 13 17.64 7.07 -138.60
CA VAL A 13 17.33 6.42 -139.88
C VAL A 13 15.89 6.75 -140.23
N LEU A 14 15.75 7.54 -141.30
CA LEU A 14 14.57 7.73 -142.15
C LEU A 14 13.20 7.46 -141.49
N GLY A 15 12.59 8.52 -140.99
CA GLY A 15 11.14 8.59 -140.75
C GLY A 15 10.67 8.31 -139.32
N SER A 16 11.52 7.80 -138.41
CA SER A 16 11.11 7.63 -137.01
C SER A 16 12.23 7.76 -135.99
N PHE A 17 12.11 8.76 -135.11
CA PHE A 17 12.92 8.88 -133.90
C PHE A 17 12.23 8.13 -132.76
N THR A 18 12.95 7.22 -132.10
CA THR A 18 12.48 6.53 -130.90
C THR A 18 13.12 7.15 -129.66
N LEU A 19 12.32 7.80 -128.80
CA LEU A 19 12.79 8.23 -127.48
C LEU A 19 12.82 7.00 -126.55
N ALA A 20 14.02 6.43 -126.38
CA ALA A 20 14.27 5.14 -125.73
C ALA A 20 13.84 5.02 -124.24
N GLY A 21 13.43 6.12 -123.59
CA GLY A 21 12.93 6.10 -122.22
C GLY A 21 11.41 5.91 -122.08
N ALA A 22 10.63 6.18 -123.14
CA ALA A 22 9.16 6.19 -123.09
C ALA A 22 8.50 5.23 -124.10
N GLY A 23 9.28 4.51 -124.92
CA GLY A 23 8.75 3.55 -125.91
C GLY A 23 7.99 4.19 -127.07
N LEU A 24 8.19 5.49 -127.34
CA LEU A 24 7.47 6.24 -128.38
C LEU A 24 8.24 6.25 -129.71
N VAL A 25 7.66 5.69 -130.76
CA VAL A 25 8.14 5.74 -132.16
C VAL A 25 7.54 6.98 -132.84
N PHE A 26 8.37 7.90 -133.35
CA PHE A 26 7.90 9.13 -134.00
C PHE A 26 7.41 8.87 -135.44
N THR A 27 6.10 8.83 -135.65
CA THR A 27 5.47 8.61 -136.97
C THR A 27 4.72 9.86 -137.48
N GLY A 28 4.95 11.02 -136.87
CA GLY A 28 4.26 12.28 -137.17
C GLY A 28 3.38 12.80 -136.02
N THR A 29 2.27 13.45 -136.35
CA THR A 29 1.38 14.13 -135.37
C THR A 29 0.81 13.22 -134.28
N GLY A 30 0.62 11.92 -134.55
CA GLY A 30 0.13 10.94 -133.57
C GLY A 30 1.10 10.66 -132.40
N THR A 31 2.41 10.63 -132.65
CA THR A 31 3.42 10.44 -131.58
C THR A 31 3.56 11.69 -130.71
N LEU A 32 3.43 12.88 -131.30
CA LEU A 32 3.37 14.14 -130.56
C LEU A 32 2.16 14.19 -129.63
N GLN A 33 1.01 13.66 -130.07
CA GLN A 33 -0.18 13.55 -129.23
C GLN A 33 0.02 12.58 -128.06
N GLN A 34 0.58 11.38 -128.31
CA GLN A 34 0.89 10.42 -127.24
C GLN A 34 1.90 10.96 -126.22
N ALA A 35 2.95 11.65 -126.68
CA ALA A 35 3.91 12.32 -125.81
C ALA A 35 3.22 13.43 -124.97
N THR A 36 2.32 14.19 -125.58
CA THR A 36 1.54 15.23 -124.90
C THR A 36 0.64 14.62 -123.83
N ASP A 37 -0.05 13.51 -124.11
CA ASP A 37 -0.94 12.86 -123.16
C ASP A 37 -0.18 12.19 -122.02
N PHE A 38 0.98 11.59 -122.29
CA PHE A 38 1.89 11.09 -121.25
C PHE A 38 2.35 12.21 -120.32
N VAL A 39 2.78 13.36 -120.86
CA VAL A 39 3.21 14.49 -120.03
C VAL A 39 2.04 15.03 -119.19
N LYS A 40 0.82 15.10 -119.73
CA LYS A 40 -0.38 15.47 -118.97
C LYS A 40 -0.68 14.47 -117.85
N GLU A 41 -0.60 13.16 -118.12
CA GLU A 41 -0.82 12.11 -117.12
C GLU A 41 0.26 12.13 -116.02
N ALA A 42 1.53 12.26 -116.41
CA ALA A 42 2.65 12.40 -115.48
C ALA A 42 2.52 13.66 -114.61
N GLY A 43 2.13 14.79 -115.20
CA GLY A 43 1.83 16.03 -114.45
C GLY A 43 0.68 15.88 -113.48
N SER A 44 -0.39 15.15 -113.86
CA SER A 44 -1.52 14.84 -112.99
C SER A 44 -1.10 13.96 -111.81
N LYS A 45 -0.33 12.89 -112.05
CA LYS A 45 0.21 12.03 -110.99
C LYS A 45 1.16 12.76 -110.06
N LEU A 46 2.01 13.64 -110.59
CA LEU A 46 2.89 14.48 -109.78
C LEU A 46 2.08 15.37 -108.83
N THR A 47 1.04 16.03 -109.36
CA THR A 47 0.12 16.86 -108.56
C THR A 47 -0.59 16.03 -107.48
N GLN A 48 -1.01 14.81 -107.80
CA GLN A 48 -1.62 13.89 -106.84
C GLN A 48 -0.62 13.46 -105.75
N PHE A 49 0.63 13.16 -106.11
CA PHE A 49 1.67 12.81 -105.14
C PHE A 49 2.01 13.97 -104.21
N GLU A 50 2.10 15.20 -104.72
CA GLU A 50 2.28 16.40 -103.88
C GLU A 50 1.11 16.58 -102.90
N GLY A 51 -0.13 16.33 -103.34
CA GLY A 51 -1.31 16.35 -102.47
C GLY A 51 -1.27 15.27 -101.38
N ASN A 52 -0.87 14.06 -101.74
CA ASN A 52 -0.71 12.95 -100.82
C ASN A 52 0.42 13.21 -99.81
N GLU A 53 1.54 13.76 -100.26
CA GLU A 53 2.68 14.14 -99.41
C GLU A 53 2.25 15.18 -98.37
N LYS A 54 1.58 16.26 -98.79
CA LYS A 54 1.04 17.27 -97.87
C LYS A 54 0.09 16.66 -96.82
N THR A 55 -0.77 15.75 -97.26
CA THR A 55 -1.71 15.05 -96.36
C THR A 55 -0.96 14.18 -95.35
N LEU A 56 0.05 13.43 -95.79
CA LEU A 56 0.85 12.56 -94.93
C LEU A 56 1.64 13.38 -93.90
N VAL A 57 2.30 14.46 -94.34
CA VAL A 57 3.02 15.38 -93.45
C VAL A 57 2.07 15.97 -92.41
N SER A 58 0.86 16.37 -92.79
CA SER A 58 -0.15 16.87 -91.84
C SER A 58 -0.52 15.80 -90.80
N LYS A 59 -0.78 14.56 -91.21
CA LYS A 59 -1.12 13.46 -90.29
C LYS A 59 0.03 13.13 -89.34
N ILE A 60 1.26 13.14 -89.83
CA ILE A 60 2.47 12.94 -89.01
C ILE A 60 2.59 14.03 -87.95
N ASN A 61 2.37 15.30 -88.33
CA ASN A 61 2.41 16.41 -87.38
C ASN A 61 1.31 16.27 -86.32
N THR A 62 0.07 15.97 -86.70
CA THR A 62 -1.02 15.74 -85.75
C THR A 62 -0.73 14.58 -84.79
N LEU A 63 -0.19 13.46 -85.31
CA LEU A 63 0.18 12.32 -84.47
C LEU A 63 1.30 12.67 -83.49
N ARG A 64 2.34 13.37 -83.96
CA ARG A 64 3.45 13.85 -83.14
C ARG A 64 2.94 14.75 -82.01
N ASP A 65 2.08 15.71 -82.34
CA ASP A 65 1.57 16.67 -81.37
C ASP A 65 0.67 15.98 -80.33
N SER A 66 -0.16 15.02 -80.77
CA SER A 66 -0.97 14.18 -79.87
C SER A 66 -0.09 13.32 -78.93
N ALA A 67 0.96 12.70 -79.47
CA ALA A 67 1.90 11.90 -78.67
C ALA A 67 2.63 12.78 -77.64
N ASN A 68 3.11 13.97 -78.05
CA ASN A 68 3.73 14.93 -77.15
C ASN A 68 2.79 15.35 -76.01
N SER A 69 1.51 15.61 -76.32
CA SER A 69 0.51 15.95 -75.30
C SER A 69 0.35 14.82 -74.28
N LYS A 70 0.23 13.57 -74.73
CA LYS A 70 0.09 12.41 -73.83
C LYS A 70 1.34 12.16 -72.98
N ILE A 71 2.53 12.37 -73.56
CA ILE A 71 3.80 12.27 -72.83
C ILE A 71 3.86 13.32 -71.74
N ASN A 72 3.47 14.57 -72.03
CA ASN A 72 3.47 15.65 -71.04
C ASN A 72 2.48 15.38 -69.90
N GLU A 73 1.28 14.89 -70.21
CA GLU A 73 0.29 14.49 -69.22
C GLU A 73 0.81 13.36 -68.32
N ALA A 74 1.38 12.31 -68.92
CA ALA A 74 1.97 11.20 -68.18
C ALA A 74 3.12 11.67 -67.26
N ASN A 75 3.99 12.55 -67.76
CA ASN A 75 5.09 13.13 -66.96
C ASN A 75 4.57 13.95 -65.77
N SER A 76 3.48 14.69 -65.95
CA SER A 76 2.82 15.44 -64.86
C SER A 76 2.28 14.49 -63.79
N ILE A 77 1.58 13.42 -64.20
CA ILE A 77 1.07 12.38 -63.30
C ILE A 77 2.21 11.70 -62.53
N ILE A 78 3.28 11.30 -63.22
CA ILE A 78 4.46 10.67 -62.61
C ILE A 78 5.08 11.59 -61.55
N THR A 79 5.21 12.89 -61.87
CA THR A 79 5.76 13.87 -60.94
C THR A 79 4.88 14.02 -59.70
N GLY A 80 3.56 14.11 -59.88
CA GLY A 80 2.60 14.17 -58.77
C GLY A 80 2.65 12.93 -57.88
N LYS A 81 2.69 11.73 -58.49
CA LYS A 81 2.80 10.47 -57.75
C LYS A 81 4.12 10.33 -57.01
N LYS A 82 5.23 10.81 -57.58
CA LYS A 82 6.53 10.82 -56.90
C LYS A 82 6.51 11.72 -55.66
N ALA A 83 5.86 12.88 -55.74
CA ALA A 83 5.70 13.76 -54.58
C ALA A 83 4.83 13.13 -53.49
N GLU A 84 3.73 12.47 -53.87
CA GLU A 84 2.86 11.74 -52.93
C GLU A 84 3.61 10.61 -52.21
N ILE A 85 4.40 9.81 -52.95
CA ILE A 85 5.24 8.74 -52.39
C ILE A 85 6.24 9.31 -51.37
N ASN A 86 6.89 10.43 -51.69
CA ASN A 86 7.84 11.05 -50.77
C ASN A 86 7.17 11.48 -49.46
N LYS A 87 6.00 12.11 -49.54
CA LYS A 87 5.21 12.51 -48.36
C LYS A 87 4.78 11.30 -47.52
N LEU A 88 4.34 10.22 -48.17
CA LEU A 88 3.97 8.99 -47.47
C LEU A 88 5.18 8.37 -46.76
N ASN A 89 6.36 8.37 -47.39
CA ASN A 89 7.58 7.88 -46.77
C ASN A 89 8.00 8.70 -45.55
N GLU A 90 7.84 10.02 -45.58
CA GLU A 90 8.07 10.89 -44.43
C GLU A 90 7.10 10.60 -43.29
N ASN A 91 5.81 10.44 -43.60
CA ASN A 91 4.80 10.07 -42.61
C ASN A 91 5.11 8.72 -41.96
N ILE A 92 5.49 7.70 -42.76
CA ILE A 92 5.89 6.38 -42.24
C ILE A 92 7.05 6.52 -41.26
N LYS A 93 8.10 7.28 -41.61
CA LYS A 93 9.23 7.51 -40.70
C LYS A 93 8.79 8.16 -39.39
N SER A 94 7.94 9.18 -39.45
CA SER A 94 7.42 9.86 -38.27
C SER A 94 6.62 8.90 -37.37
N MET A 95 5.72 8.12 -37.95
CA MET A 95 4.90 7.15 -37.21
C MET A 95 5.76 6.01 -36.62
N THR A 96 6.82 5.58 -37.32
CA THR A 96 7.78 4.62 -36.77
C THR A 96 8.49 5.18 -35.54
N SER A 97 8.98 6.43 -35.61
CA SER A 97 9.64 7.07 -34.46
C SER A 97 8.68 7.25 -33.27
N GLU A 98 7.43 7.66 -33.52
CA GLU A 98 6.41 7.77 -32.47
C GLU A 98 6.12 6.42 -31.82
N LYS A 99 5.97 5.36 -32.62
CA LYS A 99 5.79 3.99 -32.12
C LYS A 99 6.95 3.54 -31.23
N ASP A 100 8.19 3.81 -31.63
CA ASP A 100 9.38 3.43 -30.86
C ASP A 100 9.44 4.17 -29.52
N ASN A 101 9.12 5.47 -29.51
CA ASN A 101 9.02 6.27 -28.28
C ASN A 101 7.94 5.73 -27.35
N LEU A 102 6.72 5.49 -27.85
CA LEU A 102 5.63 4.92 -27.06
C LEU A 102 5.98 3.52 -26.51
N THR A 103 6.74 2.74 -27.27
CA THR A 103 7.22 1.43 -26.81
C THR A 103 8.20 1.57 -25.65
N ALA A 104 9.10 2.56 -25.70
CA ALA A 104 10.02 2.87 -24.61
C ALA A 104 9.28 3.38 -23.36
N ASP A 105 8.31 4.28 -23.53
CA ASP A 105 7.48 4.79 -22.43
C ASP A 105 6.71 3.65 -21.73
N ILE A 106 6.12 2.73 -22.49
CA ILE A 106 5.44 1.56 -21.94
C ILE A 106 6.41 0.67 -21.14
N ALA A 107 7.64 0.50 -21.62
CA ALA A 107 8.65 -0.27 -20.88
C ALA A 107 9.02 0.41 -19.56
N SER A 108 9.22 1.73 -19.56
CA SER A 108 9.50 2.52 -18.36
C SER A 108 8.35 2.43 -17.36
N LEU A 109 7.11 2.65 -17.79
CA LEU A 109 5.93 2.57 -16.93
C LEU A 109 5.75 1.18 -16.30
N LYS A 110 6.09 0.10 -17.01
CA LYS A 110 6.08 -1.26 -16.44
C LYS A 110 7.11 -1.45 -15.33
N GLN A 111 8.30 -0.85 -15.48
CA GLN A 111 9.32 -0.85 -14.42
C GLN A 111 8.84 -0.06 -13.20
N ASP A 112 8.26 1.12 -13.41
CA ASP A 112 7.70 1.94 -12.34
C ASP A 112 6.60 1.20 -11.57
N ILE A 113 5.68 0.53 -12.27
CA ILE A 113 4.63 -0.29 -11.66
C ILE A 113 5.23 -1.40 -10.78
N THR A 114 6.27 -2.08 -11.29
CA THR A 114 6.94 -3.15 -10.53
C THR A 114 7.62 -2.59 -9.28
N GLY A 115 8.29 -1.44 -9.38
CA GLY A 115 8.90 -0.74 -8.25
C GLY A 115 7.86 -0.32 -7.20
N LEU A 116 6.74 0.25 -7.62
CA LEU A 116 5.65 0.64 -6.73
C LEU A 116 5.01 -0.57 -6.03
N GLN A 117 4.85 -1.69 -6.72
CA GLN A 117 4.34 -2.93 -6.13
C GLN A 117 5.27 -3.48 -5.04
N ALA A 118 6.59 -3.44 -5.26
CA ALA A 118 7.58 -3.83 -4.26
C ALA A 118 7.51 -2.91 -3.02
N ASN A 119 7.50 -1.60 -3.22
CA ASN A 119 7.41 -0.63 -2.13
C ASN A 119 6.11 -0.78 -1.31
N LEU A 120 4.99 -1.05 -1.98
CA LEU A 120 3.70 -1.30 -1.31
C LEU A 120 3.76 -2.57 -0.45
N LYS A 121 4.36 -3.65 -0.97
CA LYS A 121 4.54 -4.89 -0.23
C LYS A 121 5.39 -4.66 1.03
N ASP A 122 6.52 -3.96 0.90
CA ASP A 122 7.42 -3.69 2.03
C ASP A 122 6.74 -2.81 3.08
N SER A 123 5.99 -1.79 2.65
CA SER A 123 5.20 -0.93 3.54
C SER A 123 4.15 -1.72 4.32
N ASN A 124 3.44 -2.65 3.67
CA ASN A 124 2.47 -3.52 4.33
C ASN A 124 3.13 -4.46 5.35
N THR A 125 4.29 -5.04 5.03
CA THR A 125 5.07 -5.85 5.98
C THR A 125 5.50 -5.03 7.19
N ASN A 126 5.99 -3.81 6.99
CA ASN A 126 6.38 -2.93 8.10
C ASN A 126 5.19 -2.49 8.96
N LEU A 127 4.04 -2.24 8.35
CA LEU A 127 2.81 -1.91 9.07
C LEU A 127 2.36 -3.08 9.96
N GLU A 128 2.42 -4.30 9.46
CA GLU A 128 2.03 -5.50 10.22
C GLU A 128 3.00 -5.78 11.38
N ALA A 129 4.30 -5.61 11.14
CA ALA A 129 5.31 -5.69 12.20
C ALA A 129 5.07 -4.63 13.30
N THR A 130 4.74 -3.40 12.91
CA THR A 130 4.43 -2.31 13.84
C THR A 130 3.16 -2.60 14.65
N ARG A 131 2.11 -3.11 14.01
CA ARG A 131 0.87 -3.54 14.71
C ARG A 131 1.14 -4.63 15.72
N THR A 132 1.92 -5.64 15.33
CA THR A 132 2.32 -6.72 16.24
C THR A 132 3.08 -6.17 17.45
N ALA A 133 4.07 -5.31 17.22
CA ALA A 133 4.85 -4.69 18.30
C ALA A 133 3.97 -3.85 19.25
N LEU A 134 3.03 -3.08 18.70
CA LEU A 134 2.08 -2.29 19.49
C LEU A 134 1.17 -3.16 20.35
N ASN A 135 0.68 -4.28 19.80
CA ASN A 135 -0.16 -5.21 20.53
C ASN A 135 0.61 -5.87 21.69
N THR A 136 1.86 -6.29 21.45
CA THR A 136 2.75 -6.79 22.51
C THR A 136 2.94 -5.76 23.62
N LYS A 137 3.24 -4.51 23.26
CA LYS A 137 3.43 -3.43 24.25
C LYS A 137 2.15 -3.14 25.05
N THR A 138 0.99 -3.21 24.40
CA THR A 138 -0.31 -3.04 25.04
C THR A 138 -0.56 -4.14 26.08
N ASN A 139 -0.24 -5.39 25.74
CA ASN A 139 -0.36 -6.50 26.68
C ASN A 139 0.60 -6.36 27.87
N GLU A 140 1.87 -6.01 27.61
CA GLU A 140 2.85 -5.72 28.68
C GLU A 140 2.36 -4.62 29.62
N TYR A 141 1.83 -3.53 29.06
CA TYR A 141 1.27 -2.42 29.83
C TYR A 141 0.12 -2.88 30.72
N ASN A 142 -0.84 -3.64 30.16
CA ASN A 142 -1.97 -4.16 30.92
C ASN A 142 -1.54 -5.10 32.05
N SER A 143 -0.54 -5.97 31.82
CA SER A 143 0.05 -6.79 32.87
C SER A 143 0.66 -5.94 33.99
N LYS A 144 1.39 -4.88 33.65
CA LYS A 144 1.97 -3.96 34.64
C LYS A 144 0.91 -3.20 35.45
N VAL A 145 -0.18 -2.81 34.81
CA VAL A 145 -1.33 -2.21 35.51
C VAL A 145 -1.95 -3.19 36.51
N ALA A 146 -2.11 -4.46 36.13
CA ALA A 146 -2.63 -5.49 37.02
C ALA A 146 -1.69 -5.74 38.22
N GLU A 147 -0.37 -5.86 37.98
CA GLU A 147 0.64 -5.98 39.04
C GLU A 147 0.62 -4.78 40.01
N LEU A 148 0.48 -3.57 39.47
CA LEU A 148 0.39 -2.36 40.27
C LEU A 148 -0.85 -2.35 41.16
N ASN A 149 -2.01 -2.76 40.63
CA ASN A 149 -3.25 -2.83 41.41
C ASN A 149 -3.16 -3.89 42.51
N ALA A 150 -2.62 -5.08 42.22
CA ALA A 150 -2.39 -6.11 43.25
C ALA A 150 -1.43 -5.62 44.35
N THR A 151 -0.43 -4.81 43.99
CA THR A 151 0.49 -4.20 44.96
C THR A 151 -0.22 -3.17 45.83
N LYS A 152 -1.09 -2.33 45.26
CA LYS A 152 -1.91 -1.36 46.01
C LYS A 152 -2.82 -2.06 47.03
N GLU A 153 -3.46 -3.16 46.65
CA GLU A 153 -4.30 -3.95 47.57
C GLU A 153 -3.49 -4.52 48.74
N LYS A 154 -2.27 -5.05 48.48
CA LYS A 154 -1.37 -5.51 49.53
C LYS A 154 -0.98 -4.40 50.49
N ILE A 155 -0.68 -3.20 49.97
CA ILE A 155 -0.35 -2.03 50.80
C ILE A 155 -1.54 -1.68 51.71
N ALA A 156 -2.75 -1.59 51.16
CA ALA A 156 -3.95 -1.30 51.95
C ALA A 156 -4.20 -2.35 53.05
N ASN A 157 -3.95 -3.64 52.76
CA ASN A 157 -4.03 -4.69 53.77
C ASN A 157 -2.98 -4.54 54.87
N TYR A 158 -1.73 -4.22 54.51
CA TYR A 158 -0.67 -3.97 55.50
C TYR A 158 -0.95 -2.74 56.35
N GLU A 159 -1.49 -1.66 55.78
CA GLU A 159 -1.93 -0.48 56.55
C GLU A 159 -3.02 -0.84 57.57
N GLY A 160 -3.97 -1.70 57.19
CA GLY A 160 -4.99 -2.21 58.11
C GLY A 160 -4.42 -3.05 59.25
N LEU A 161 -3.49 -3.96 58.95
CA LEU A 161 -2.80 -4.78 59.95
C LEU A 161 -1.95 -3.94 60.91
N LEU A 162 -1.26 -2.92 60.39
CA LEU A 162 -0.46 -2.00 61.19
C LEU A 162 -1.34 -1.28 62.21
N LYS A 163 -2.48 -0.73 61.76
CA LYS A 163 -3.44 -0.05 62.64
C LYS A 163 -4.01 -0.97 63.71
N TYR A 164 -4.30 -2.23 63.38
CA TYR A 164 -4.73 -3.22 64.36
C TYR A 164 -3.63 -3.51 65.40
N ALA A 165 -2.38 -3.66 64.95
CA ALA A 165 -1.25 -3.88 65.84
C ALA A 165 -1.03 -2.68 66.79
N GLU A 166 -1.15 -1.44 66.28
CA GLU A 166 -1.09 -0.21 67.10
C GLU A 166 -2.17 -0.22 68.19
N GLN A 167 -3.41 -0.54 67.86
CA GLN A 167 -4.50 -0.64 68.85
C GLN A 167 -4.22 -1.69 69.92
N LYS A 168 -3.67 -2.85 69.54
CA LYS A 168 -3.31 -3.91 70.48
C LYS A 168 -2.16 -3.53 71.38
N ALA A 169 -1.18 -2.79 70.87
CA ALA A 169 -0.11 -2.22 71.69
C ALA A 169 -0.68 -1.24 72.73
N GLU A 170 -1.57 -0.33 72.33
CA GLU A 170 -2.23 0.60 73.27
C GLU A 170 -3.06 -0.12 74.34
N GLU A 171 -3.77 -1.19 74.00
CA GLU A 171 -4.50 -2.02 74.97
C GLU A 171 -3.55 -2.69 75.97
N ALA A 172 -2.44 -3.25 75.46
CA ALA A 172 -1.42 -3.88 76.31
C ALA A 172 -0.80 -2.86 77.27
N ASP A 173 -0.47 -1.64 76.80
CA ASP A 173 0.08 -0.57 77.64
C ASP A 173 -0.89 -0.19 78.77
N LYS A 174 -2.20 -0.13 78.50
CA LYS A 174 -3.21 0.14 79.54
C LYS A 174 -3.27 -0.97 80.58
N LEU A 175 -3.22 -2.23 80.15
CA LEU A 175 -3.23 -3.38 81.06
C LEU A 175 -1.96 -3.42 81.92
N VAL A 176 -0.79 -3.15 81.32
CA VAL A 176 0.47 -3.04 82.05
C VAL A 176 0.38 -1.95 83.12
N ALA A 177 -0.11 -0.75 82.76
CA ALA A 177 -0.28 0.35 83.72
C ALA A 177 -1.29 0.03 84.85
N GLN A 178 -2.31 -0.78 84.59
CA GLN A 178 -3.24 -1.27 85.62
C GLN A 178 -2.57 -2.27 86.56
N LEU A 179 -1.87 -3.26 86.02
CA LEU A 179 -1.12 -4.24 86.80
C LEU A 179 -0.04 -3.59 87.66
N GLU A 180 0.66 -2.58 87.14
CA GLU A 180 1.63 -1.79 87.91
C GLU A 180 0.99 -1.11 89.14
N LYS A 181 -0.22 -0.56 88.99
CA LYS A 181 -0.97 0.03 90.12
C LYS A 181 -1.41 -1.02 91.14
N GLU A 182 -1.89 -2.17 90.68
CA GLU A 182 -2.29 -3.27 91.55
C GLU A 182 -1.09 -3.80 92.35
N ILE A 183 0.07 -3.96 91.72
CA ILE A 183 1.32 -4.35 92.38
C ILE A 183 1.72 -3.31 93.44
N GLN A 184 1.64 -2.02 93.13
CA GLN A 184 1.93 -0.96 94.10
C GLN A 184 1.00 -1.02 95.32
N LYS A 185 -0.30 -1.22 95.09
CA LYS A 185 -1.30 -1.37 96.16
C LYS A 185 -1.01 -2.60 97.03
N ALA A 186 -0.80 -3.76 96.41
CA ALA A 186 -0.47 -5.00 97.11
C ALA A 186 0.82 -4.84 97.95
N ASN A 187 1.86 -4.20 97.40
CA ASN A 187 3.09 -3.90 98.13
C ASN A 187 2.85 -3.00 99.35
N ALA A 188 1.97 -1.99 99.24
CA ALA A 188 1.59 -1.14 100.35
C ALA A 188 0.81 -1.89 101.44
N GLU A 189 -0.12 -2.76 101.04
CA GLU A 189 -0.88 -3.62 101.96
C GLU A 189 0.02 -4.62 102.69
N VAL A 190 0.97 -5.25 101.99
CA VAL A 190 1.98 -6.14 102.61
C VAL A 190 2.83 -5.39 103.62
N LYS A 191 3.27 -4.16 103.30
CA LYS A 191 4.02 -3.30 104.23
C LYS A 191 3.19 -2.99 105.49
N ALA A 192 1.94 -2.55 105.32
CA ALA A 192 1.04 -2.23 106.43
C ALA A 192 0.75 -3.46 107.30
N HIS A 193 0.55 -4.64 106.69
CA HIS A 193 0.38 -5.89 107.42
C HIS A 193 1.64 -6.26 108.22
N GLY A 194 2.83 -6.10 107.63
CA GLY A 194 4.11 -6.29 108.33
C GLY A 194 4.27 -5.37 109.54
N GLU A 195 3.89 -4.09 109.41
CA GLU A 195 3.86 -3.13 110.52
C GLU A 195 2.88 -3.57 111.63
N ALA A 196 1.67 -4.01 111.26
CA ALA A 196 0.68 -4.51 112.20
C ALA A 196 1.15 -5.77 112.96
N VAL A 197 1.73 -6.74 112.25
CA VAL A 197 2.32 -7.96 112.85
C VAL A 197 3.41 -7.60 113.85
N ASN A 198 4.30 -6.67 113.50
CA ASN A 198 5.36 -6.21 114.40
C ASN A 198 4.79 -5.49 115.64
N SER A 199 3.74 -4.67 115.47
CA SER A 199 3.06 -4.03 116.60
C SER A 199 2.46 -5.05 117.56
N VAL A 200 1.73 -6.06 117.05
CA VAL A 200 1.17 -7.15 117.88
C VAL A 200 2.28 -7.90 118.60
N LYS A 201 3.39 -8.20 117.90
CA LYS A 201 4.55 -8.90 118.48
C LYS A 201 5.20 -8.14 119.63
N GLU A 202 5.29 -6.81 119.55
CA GLU A 202 5.81 -6.00 120.66
C GLU A 202 4.80 -5.88 121.80
N GLN A 203 3.49 -5.78 121.52
CA GLN A 203 2.44 -5.77 122.54
C GLN A 203 2.40 -7.09 123.35
N THR A 204 2.57 -8.23 122.68
CA THR A 204 2.51 -9.56 123.31
C THR A 204 3.85 -10.06 123.84
N LYS A 205 4.93 -9.27 123.71
CA LYS A 205 6.29 -9.67 124.10
C LYS A 205 6.44 -10.02 125.58
N ASN A 206 5.60 -9.42 126.42
CA ASN A 206 5.56 -9.64 127.87
C ASN A 206 4.34 -10.45 128.31
N ASP A 207 3.46 -10.84 127.39
CA ASP A 207 2.34 -11.70 127.69
C ASP A 207 2.89 -13.11 127.92
N GLN A 208 2.78 -13.59 129.16
CA GLN A 208 3.05 -14.98 129.49
C GLN A 208 1.91 -15.83 128.92
N PRO A 209 2.19 -17.03 128.38
CA PRO A 209 1.13 -18.00 128.10
C PRO A 209 0.26 -18.16 129.34
N LEU A 210 -1.06 -18.28 129.15
CA LEU A 210 -2.00 -18.52 130.26
C LEU A 210 -1.46 -19.61 131.18
N SER A 211 -1.35 -19.30 132.47
CA SER A 211 -0.97 -20.30 133.45
C SER A 211 -2.05 -21.38 133.54
N GLN A 212 -1.69 -22.59 133.99
CA GLN A 212 -2.65 -23.70 134.13
C GLN A 212 -3.86 -23.31 135.00
N LYS A 213 -3.67 -22.44 136.00
CA LYS A 213 -4.75 -21.90 136.84
C LYS A 213 -5.72 -21.00 136.09
N GLU A 214 -5.22 -20.21 135.15
CA GLU A 214 -6.06 -19.33 134.32
C GLU A 214 -6.78 -20.14 133.23
N LEU A 215 -6.15 -21.20 132.72
CA LEU A 215 -6.79 -22.19 131.85
C LEU A 215 -7.91 -22.95 132.55
N ASP A 216 -7.69 -23.40 133.79
CA ASP A 216 -8.68 -24.14 134.58
C ASP A 216 -9.84 -23.25 135.05
N ALA A 217 -9.64 -21.92 135.09
CA ALA A 217 -10.66 -20.93 135.44
C ALA A 217 -11.47 -20.45 134.21
N LEU A 218 -11.10 -20.87 132.99
CA LEU A 218 -11.95 -20.63 131.82
C LEU A 218 -13.23 -21.42 132.00
N ASP A 219 -14.35 -20.71 131.95
CA ASP A 219 -15.68 -21.32 131.99
C ASP A 219 -15.91 -22.10 130.69
N THR A 220 -15.53 -23.37 130.70
CA THR A 220 -15.82 -24.32 129.63
C THR A 220 -17.23 -24.88 129.74
N THR A 221 -18.04 -24.40 130.68
CA THR A 221 -19.43 -24.80 130.80
C THR A 221 -20.20 -24.17 129.65
N LEU A 222 -20.45 -24.97 128.61
CA LEU A 222 -21.45 -24.64 127.63
C LEU A 222 -22.76 -24.45 128.39
N LYS A 223 -23.30 -23.22 128.39
CA LYS A 223 -24.71 -23.02 128.78
C LYS A 223 -25.52 -23.92 127.88
N ASP A 224 -26.26 -24.86 128.47
CA ASP A 224 -27.31 -25.57 127.76
C ASP A 224 -28.21 -24.50 127.15
N VAL A 225 -28.12 -24.38 125.83
CA VAL A 225 -29.05 -23.58 125.06
C VAL A 225 -30.36 -24.31 125.19
N ASN A 226 -31.24 -23.83 126.07
CA ASN A 226 -32.65 -24.15 126.02
C ASN A 226 -33.11 -23.87 124.59
N SER A 227 -33.25 -24.93 123.80
CA SER A 227 -33.68 -24.87 122.41
C SER A 227 -35.16 -24.50 122.38
N GLY A 228 -35.46 -23.21 122.52
CA GLY A 228 -36.63 -22.61 121.92
C GLY A 228 -36.50 -22.73 120.41
N ALA A 229 -36.89 -23.89 119.89
CA ALA A 229 -36.96 -24.17 118.47
C ALA A 229 -37.93 -23.16 117.81
N ALA A 230 -37.38 -22.19 117.11
CA ALA A 230 -38.05 -21.56 115.98
C ALA A 230 -37.38 -22.12 114.72
N GLU A 231 -37.99 -23.17 114.16
CA GLU A 231 -37.72 -23.60 112.80
C GLU A 231 -38.03 -22.46 111.84
N THR A 232 -37.00 -21.74 111.37
CA THR A 232 -37.10 -21.02 110.10
C THR A 232 -36.31 -21.79 109.06
N LYS A 233 -37.06 -22.65 108.37
CA LYS A 233 -36.70 -23.33 107.13
C LYS A 233 -36.14 -22.32 106.10
N PRO A 234 -34.90 -22.47 105.60
CA PRO A 234 -34.44 -21.70 104.45
C PRO A 234 -35.04 -22.30 103.18
N THR A 235 -35.88 -21.51 102.52
CA THR A 235 -36.46 -21.78 101.21
C THR A 235 -35.36 -21.76 100.17
N ALA A 236 -35.11 -22.89 99.53
CA ALA A 236 -34.30 -22.96 98.32
C ALA A 236 -35.00 -22.16 97.20
N THR A 237 -34.33 -21.14 96.67
CA THR A 237 -34.60 -20.62 95.33
C THR A 237 -33.29 -20.65 94.55
N GLY A 238 -33.15 -21.72 93.77
CA GLY A 238 -32.19 -21.75 92.68
C GLY A 238 -32.77 -20.95 91.52
N GLU A 239 -32.02 -19.96 91.04
CA GLU A 239 -32.14 -19.49 89.67
C GLU A 239 -30.77 -19.66 89.01
N GLY A 240 -30.67 -20.76 88.25
CA GLY A 240 -29.73 -20.81 87.16
C GLY A 240 -30.20 -19.83 86.09
N SER A 241 -29.36 -18.88 85.73
CA SER A 241 -29.52 -18.10 84.51
C SER A 241 -28.32 -18.34 83.63
N THR A 242 -28.58 -19.09 82.57
CA THR A 242 -27.73 -19.28 81.40
C THR A 242 -27.54 -17.94 80.68
N LYS A 243 -26.29 -17.66 80.31
CA LYS A 243 -25.93 -17.11 79.00
C LYS A 243 -24.46 -17.34 78.73
#